data_AF-A0A971ZJU9-F1
#
_entry.id   AF-A0A971ZJU9-F1
#
_cell.length_a   1.000
_cell.length_b   1.000
_cell.length_c   1.000
_cell.angle_alpha   90.00
_cell.angle_beta   90.00
_cell.angle_gamma   90.00
#
_symmetry.space_group_name_H-M   'P 1'
#
loop_
_entity.id
_entity.type
_entity.pdbx_description
1 polymer ?
#
loop_
_entity_poly.entity_id
_entity_poly.type
_entity_poly.pdbx_seq_one_letter_code
_entity_poly.pdbx_strand_id
1 'polypeptide(L)'
;FFSLSLGMGCMITYASYLSKEENLVQSATIVPIMDTSVALLAGIVIIPATVAFGFDLAQGPGLVFVTVPAIFATFGPVLGRLFGFIFFLLVTLAALTSSLSLYEVVVSYLIDNRGWARQKAVLGAGIGMFIICIAASLSMGVWSGFTIGGMNIFDLLDWFANNVLLPLGGIFITLYVGWIWGKDKVKLEVTNNGQIRFALFEFWIFLCRFVIPAAIALVMLSGIGII
;
A
#
# COMPACT_ATOMS: atom_id res chain seq x y z
N PHE A 1 2.60 0.41 6.08
CA PHE A 1 3.12 -0.32 4.90
C PHE A 1 2.19 -0.17 3.72
N PHE A 2 0.95 -0.64 3.82
CA PHE A 2 -0.02 -0.65 2.72
C PHE A 2 -0.26 0.74 2.08
N SER A 3 -0.60 1.77 2.88
CA SER A 3 -0.89 3.13 2.36
C SER A 3 0.25 3.71 1.52
N LEU A 4 1.50 3.49 1.96
CA LEU A 4 2.70 3.97 1.28
C LEU A 4 3.27 2.98 0.24
N SER A 5 2.57 1.87 -0.04
CA SER A 5 3.04 0.80 -0.93
C SER A 5 4.46 0.29 -0.61
N LEU A 6 4.79 0.21 0.68
CA LEU A 6 6.09 -0.25 1.17
C LEU A 6 6.12 -1.76 1.41
N GLY A 7 7.29 -2.38 1.28
CA GLY A 7 7.51 -3.81 1.57
C GLY A 7 7.10 -4.77 0.44
N MET A 8 6.41 -4.26 -0.59
CA MET A 8 5.90 -5.02 -1.75
C MET A 8 6.67 -4.79 -3.06
N GLY A 9 7.74 -3.98 -3.03
CA GLY A 9 8.56 -3.71 -4.22
C GLY A 9 8.07 -2.56 -5.13
N CYS A 10 6.85 -2.04 -4.96
CA CYS A 10 6.32 -0.94 -5.79
C CYS A 10 7.25 0.26 -5.89
N MET A 11 7.73 0.76 -4.75
CA MET A 11 8.63 1.91 -4.74
C MET A 11 9.99 1.61 -5.39
N ILE A 12 10.46 0.36 -5.34
CA ILE A 12 11.70 -0.05 -6.02
C ILE A 12 11.49 -0.07 -7.53
N THR A 13 10.38 -0.64 -7.99
CA THR A 13 10.01 -0.66 -9.41
C THR A 13 9.84 0.77 -9.95
N TYR A 14 9.14 1.64 -9.24
CA TYR A 14 9.00 3.04 -9.66
C TYR A 14 10.32 3.81 -9.64
N ALA A 15 11.15 3.60 -8.61
CA ALA A 15 12.47 4.22 -8.56
C ALA A 15 13.38 3.75 -9.71
N SER A 16 13.23 2.52 -10.21
CA SER A 16 14.00 2.03 -11.36
C SER A 16 13.71 2.75 -12.67
N TYR A 17 12.58 3.48 -12.75
CA TYR A 17 12.22 4.30 -13.91
C TYR A 17 12.57 5.79 -13.74
N LEU A 18 13.07 6.19 -12.56
CA LEU A 18 13.49 7.58 -12.32
C LEU A 18 14.86 7.88 -12.95
N SER A 19 15.06 9.15 -13.30
CA SER A 19 16.37 9.62 -13.72
C SER A 19 17.32 9.70 -12.51
N LYS A 20 18.64 9.62 -12.76
CA LYS A 20 19.66 9.73 -11.69
C LYS A 20 19.77 11.12 -11.07
N GLU A 21 19.09 12.11 -11.64
CA GLU A 21 19.12 13.51 -11.18
C GLU A 21 17.96 13.80 -10.21
N GLU A 22 16.99 12.89 -10.10
CA GLU A 22 15.82 13.07 -9.24
C GLU A 22 16.19 13.16 -7.75
N ASN A 23 15.45 13.99 -7.02
CA ASN A 23 15.67 14.18 -5.59
C ASN A 23 14.88 13.17 -4.76
N LEU A 24 15.51 12.02 -4.49
CA LEU A 24 14.90 10.94 -3.70
C LEU A 24 14.57 11.37 -2.26
N VAL A 25 15.39 12.24 -1.63
CA VAL A 25 15.16 12.70 -0.25
C VAL A 25 13.90 13.56 -0.16
N GLN A 26 13.71 14.45 -1.13
CA GLN A 26 12.51 15.27 -1.21
C GLN A 26 11.27 14.42 -1.47
N SER A 27 11.32 13.50 -2.44
CA SER A 27 10.21 12.60 -2.75
C SER A 27 9.84 11.71 -1.57
N ALA A 28 10.83 11.13 -0.88
CA ALA A 28 10.62 10.31 0.32
C ALA A 28 10.06 11.10 1.51
N THR A 29 10.11 12.44 1.47
CA THR A 29 9.51 13.31 2.50
C THR A 29 8.09 13.74 2.10
N ILE A 30 7.90 14.18 0.86
CA ILE A 30 6.60 14.69 0.38
C ILE A 30 5.55 13.59 0.31
N VAL A 31 5.91 12.40 -0.20
CA VAL A 31 4.95 11.30 -0.41
C VAL A 31 4.27 10.89 0.90
N PRO A 32 5.00 10.59 2.00
CA PRO A 32 4.35 10.23 3.26
C PRO A 32 3.54 11.37 3.89
N ILE A 33 3.98 12.62 3.75
CA ILE A 33 3.24 13.77 4.27
C ILE A 33 1.91 13.93 3.56
N MET A 34 1.91 13.83 2.23
CA MET A 34 0.69 13.93 1.42
C MET A 34 -0.27 12.77 1.71
N ASP A 35 0.22 11.54 1.73
CA ASP A 35 -0.56 10.34 2.07
C ASP A 35 -1.22 10.48 3.46
N THR A 36 -0.43 10.83 4.47
CA THR A 36 -0.92 11.00 5.85
C THR A 36 -1.94 12.14 5.94
N SER A 37 -1.71 13.25 5.25
CA SER A 37 -2.63 14.40 5.26
C SER A 37 -3.99 14.03 4.69
N VAL A 38 -4.02 13.30 3.57
CA VAL A 38 -5.27 12.82 2.96
C VAL A 38 -5.95 11.81 3.87
N ALA A 39 -5.20 10.89 4.49
CA ALA A 39 -5.75 9.91 5.43
C ALA A 39 -6.40 10.58 6.66
N LEU A 40 -5.77 11.62 7.21
CA LEU A 40 -6.33 12.40 8.32
C LEU A 40 -7.62 13.13 7.92
N LEU A 41 -7.64 13.76 6.74
CA LEU A 41 -8.86 14.41 6.22
C LEU A 41 -9.99 13.40 6.03
N ALA A 42 -9.69 12.23 5.47
CA ALA A 42 -10.67 11.16 5.33
C ALA A 42 -11.21 10.69 6.68
N GLY A 43 -10.33 10.51 7.69
CA GLY A 43 -10.73 10.14 9.05
C GLY A 43 -11.65 11.17 9.71
N ILE A 44 -11.35 12.46 9.56
CA ILE A 44 -12.17 13.57 10.09
C ILE A 44 -13.56 13.62 9.44
N VAL A 45 -13.70 13.19 8.19
CA VAL A 45 -15.01 13.17 7.50
C VAL A 45 -15.78 11.88 7.83
N ILE A 46 -15.14 10.73 7.71
CA ILE A 46 -15.83 9.43 7.79
C ILE A 46 -16.22 9.10 9.24
N ILE A 47 -15.32 9.25 10.22
CA ILE A 47 -15.58 8.81 11.59
C ILE A 47 -16.77 9.54 12.22
N PRO A 48 -16.86 10.89 12.20
CA PRO A 48 -18.01 11.59 12.75
C PRO A 48 -19.31 11.28 12.01
N ALA A 49 -19.26 11.13 10.68
CA ALA A 49 -20.44 10.78 9.90
C ALA A 49 -20.95 9.38 10.25
N THR A 50 -20.06 8.39 10.36
CA THR A 50 -20.40 7.02 10.79
C THR A 50 -21.10 7.04 12.15
N VAL A 51 -20.55 7.79 13.14
CA VAL A 51 -21.16 7.92 14.47
C VAL A 51 -22.51 8.64 14.41
N ALA A 52 -22.63 9.72 13.64
CA ALA A 52 -23.86 10.49 13.50
C ALA A 52 -25.00 9.68 12.87
N PHE A 53 -24.69 8.78 11.92
CA PHE A 53 -25.67 7.88 11.31
C PHE A 53 -25.89 6.59 12.12
N GLY A 54 -25.16 6.39 13.22
CA GLY A 54 -25.27 5.18 14.05
C GLY A 54 -24.76 3.91 13.37
N PHE A 55 -23.84 4.06 12.40
CA PHE A 55 -23.18 2.94 11.74
C PHE A 55 -22.05 2.38 12.62
N ASP A 56 -21.78 1.08 12.47
CA ASP A 56 -20.71 0.42 13.21
C ASP A 56 -19.34 0.72 12.56
N LEU A 57 -18.43 1.30 13.34
CA LEU A 57 -17.06 1.62 12.92
C LEU A 57 -16.24 0.35 12.61
N ALA A 58 -16.65 -0.83 13.10
CA ALA A 58 -15.97 -2.10 12.89
C ALA A 58 -16.38 -2.83 11.59
N GLN A 59 -17.18 -2.21 10.70
CA GLN A 59 -17.60 -2.82 9.41
C GLN A 59 -16.47 -2.99 8.39
N GLY A 60 -15.24 -2.60 8.73
CA GLY A 60 -14.07 -2.82 7.89
C GLY A 60 -14.18 -2.15 6.52
N PRO A 61 -13.72 -2.79 5.42
CA PRO A 61 -13.67 -2.20 4.08
C PRO A 61 -15.03 -1.70 3.54
N GLY A 62 -16.14 -2.28 4.02
CA GLY A 62 -17.49 -1.91 3.59
C GLY A 62 -17.95 -0.54 4.10
N LEU A 63 -17.30 0.02 5.14
CA LEU A 63 -17.78 1.19 5.86
C LEU A 63 -17.93 2.43 4.96
N VAL A 64 -16.99 2.65 4.03
CA VAL A 64 -17.03 3.79 3.10
C VAL A 64 -18.23 3.68 2.15
N PHE A 65 -18.59 2.46 1.74
CA PHE A 65 -19.70 2.19 0.83
C PHE A 65 -21.08 2.31 1.49
N VAL A 66 -21.13 2.47 2.82
CA VAL A 66 -22.37 2.75 3.57
C VAL A 66 -22.40 4.22 4.03
N THR A 67 -21.29 4.68 4.61
CA THR A 67 -21.20 6.03 5.21
C THR A 67 -21.27 7.13 4.16
N VAL A 68 -20.50 7.02 3.07
CA VAL A 68 -20.44 8.11 2.07
C VAL A 68 -21.76 8.30 1.32
N PRO A 69 -22.45 7.24 0.86
CA PRO A 69 -23.79 7.40 0.29
C PRO A 69 -24.79 8.02 1.26
N ALA A 70 -24.72 7.69 2.56
CA ALA A 70 -25.58 8.29 3.57
C ALA A 70 -25.33 9.80 3.73
N ILE A 71 -24.07 10.25 3.71
CA ILE A 71 -23.72 11.68 3.70
C ILE A 71 -24.37 12.37 2.50
N PHE A 72 -24.19 11.84 1.30
CA PHE A 72 -24.71 12.50 0.10
C PHE A 72 -26.24 12.47 0.02
N ALA A 73 -26.90 11.49 0.63
CA ALA A 73 -28.36 11.47 0.73
C ALA A 73 -28.91 12.69 1.49
N THR A 74 -28.14 13.29 2.42
CA THR A 74 -28.58 14.50 3.15
C THR A 74 -28.55 15.76 2.30
N PHE A 75 -27.87 15.77 1.14
CA PHE A 75 -27.78 16.93 0.26
C PHE A 75 -29.00 17.08 -0.67
N GLY A 76 -29.97 16.16 -0.55
CA GLY A 76 -31.15 16.10 -1.41
C GLY A 76 -30.89 15.37 -2.74
N PRO A 77 -31.96 15.11 -3.53
CA PRO A 77 -31.90 14.12 -4.60
C PRO A 77 -30.96 14.48 -5.76
N VAL A 78 -30.78 15.77 -6.05
CA VAL A 78 -29.98 16.23 -7.20
C VAL A 78 -28.50 16.32 -6.82
N LEU A 79 -28.18 17.08 -5.77
CA LEU A 79 -26.79 17.25 -5.31
C LEU A 79 -26.20 15.95 -4.78
N GLY A 80 -26.98 15.13 -4.06
CA GLY A 80 -26.51 13.85 -3.55
C GLY A 80 -26.06 12.89 -4.66
N ARG A 81 -26.82 12.79 -5.75
CA ARG A 81 -26.44 11.97 -6.91
C ARG A 81 -25.19 12.52 -7.62
N LEU A 82 -25.11 13.84 -7.79
CA LEU A 82 -23.96 14.49 -8.43
C LEU A 82 -22.66 14.25 -7.65
N PHE A 83 -22.66 14.56 -6.35
CA PHE A 83 -21.48 14.38 -5.49
C PHE A 83 -21.16 12.90 -5.29
N GLY A 84 -22.17 12.03 -5.17
CA GLY A 84 -21.97 10.58 -5.14
C GLY A 84 -21.26 10.07 -6.39
N PHE A 85 -21.73 10.46 -7.58
CA PHE A 85 -21.09 10.08 -8.84
C PHE A 85 -19.64 10.56 -8.92
N ILE A 86 -19.38 11.84 -8.64
CA ILE A 86 -18.04 12.42 -8.67
C ILE A 86 -17.12 11.71 -7.68
N PHE A 87 -17.58 11.48 -6.45
CA PHE A 87 -16.80 10.82 -5.41
C PHE A 87 -16.39 9.41 -5.84
N PHE A 88 -17.34 8.56 -6.23
CA PHE A 88 -17.03 7.19 -6.61
C PHE A 88 -16.22 7.09 -7.91
N LEU A 89 -16.38 8.05 -8.83
CA LEU A 89 -15.51 8.17 -9.99
C LEU A 89 -14.06 8.44 -9.57
N LEU A 90 -13.84 9.41 -8.68
CA LEU A 90 -12.51 9.75 -8.18
C LEU A 90 -11.88 8.60 -7.38
N VAL A 91 -12.65 7.94 -6.51
CA VAL A 91 -12.20 6.75 -5.78
C VAL A 91 -11.83 5.62 -6.75
N THR A 92 -12.60 5.41 -7.81
CA THR A 92 -12.31 4.39 -8.83
C THR A 92 -11.00 4.70 -9.57
N LEU A 93 -10.78 5.97 -9.96
CA LEU A 93 -9.54 6.39 -10.59
C LEU A 93 -8.34 6.22 -9.65
N ALA A 94 -8.48 6.59 -8.38
CA ALA A 94 -7.43 6.41 -7.37
C ALA A 94 -7.12 4.93 -7.14
N ALA A 95 -8.14 4.07 -7.01
CA ALA A 95 -7.96 2.63 -6.84
C ALA A 95 -7.29 2.00 -8.09
N LEU A 96 -7.62 2.48 -9.29
CA LEU A 96 -7.03 2.01 -10.53
C LEU A 96 -5.53 2.31 -10.60
N THR A 97 -5.10 3.54 -10.28
CA THR A 97 -3.68 3.90 -10.32
C THR A 97 -2.86 3.13 -9.26
N SER A 98 -3.39 2.94 -8.05
CA SER A 98 -2.75 2.10 -7.03
C SER A 98 -2.65 0.63 -7.48
N SER A 99 -3.71 0.10 -8.09
CA SER A 99 -3.72 -1.28 -8.59
C SER A 99 -2.72 -1.48 -9.73
N LEU A 100 -2.60 -0.53 -10.66
CA LEU A 100 -1.59 -0.55 -11.72
C LEU A 100 -0.16 -0.54 -11.14
N SER A 101 0.07 0.19 -10.05
CA SER A 101 1.36 0.24 -9.36
C SER A 101 1.77 -1.12 -8.78
N LEU A 102 0.82 -1.82 -8.16
CA LEU A 102 1.02 -3.18 -7.63
C LEU A 102 1.26 -4.19 -8.75
N TYR A 103 0.47 -4.06 -9.81
CA TYR A 103 0.53 -4.91 -10.99
C TYR A 103 1.88 -4.84 -11.70
N GLU A 104 2.42 -3.62 -11.85
CA GLU A 104 3.70 -3.40 -12.53
C GLU A 104 4.85 -4.11 -11.82
N VAL A 105 4.82 -4.29 -10.49
CA VAL A 105 5.87 -5.05 -9.78
C VAL A 105 6.01 -6.47 -10.32
N VAL A 106 4.89 -7.17 -10.50
CA VAL A 106 4.87 -8.55 -11.01
C VAL A 106 5.29 -8.58 -12.48
N VAL A 107 4.79 -7.62 -13.27
CA VAL A 107 5.12 -7.50 -14.70
C VAL A 107 6.62 -7.25 -14.90
N SER A 108 7.20 -6.29 -14.19
CA SER A 108 8.63 -5.96 -14.29
C SER A 108 9.51 -7.12 -13.85
N TYR A 109 9.13 -7.85 -12.79
CA TYR A 109 9.84 -9.08 -12.43
C TYR A 109 9.82 -10.14 -13.56
N LEU A 110 8.68 -10.36 -14.21
CA LEU A 110 8.58 -11.31 -15.33
C LEU A 110 9.40 -10.86 -16.55
N ILE A 111 9.51 -9.55 -16.78
CA ILE A 111 10.32 -9.02 -17.88
C ILE A 111 11.81 -9.14 -17.53
N ASP A 112 12.23 -8.55 -16.42
CA ASP A 112 13.65 -8.35 -16.10
C ASP A 112 14.32 -9.65 -15.63
N ASN A 113 13.63 -10.47 -14.83
CA ASN A 113 14.19 -11.70 -14.27
C ASN A 113 13.83 -12.96 -15.07
N ARG A 114 12.72 -12.96 -15.82
CA ARG A 114 12.28 -14.12 -16.61
C ARG A 114 12.39 -13.91 -18.12
N GLY A 115 12.73 -12.72 -18.58
CA GLY A 115 12.94 -12.41 -20.01
C GLY A 115 11.65 -12.44 -20.83
N TRP A 116 10.48 -12.28 -20.21
CA TRP A 116 9.22 -12.29 -20.95
C TRP A 116 9.02 -10.99 -21.74
N ALA A 117 8.41 -11.08 -22.91
CA ALA A 117 7.90 -9.89 -23.61
C ALA A 117 6.78 -9.24 -22.79
N ARG A 118 6.72 -7.90 -22.77
CA ARG A 118 5.76 -7.14 -21.95
C ARG A 118 4.31 -7.59 -22.13
N GLN A 119 3.86 -7.80 -23.36
CA GLN A 119 2.49 -8.28 -23.64
C GLN A 119 2.18 -9.62 -22.96
N LYS A 120 3.14 -10.56 -23.00
CA LYS A 120 3.00 -11.87 -22.36
C LYS A 120 3.01 -11.76 -20.83
N ALA A 121 3.90 -10.92 -20.28
CA ALA A 121 3.99 -10.67 -18.83
C ALA A 121 2.69 -10.05 -18.29
N VAL A 122 2.17 -9.03 -18.97
CA VAL A 122 0.88 -8.42 -18.66
C VAL A 122 -0.22 -9.48 -18.75
N LEU A 123 -0.44 -10.12 -19.90
CA LEU A 123 -1.57 -11.05 -20.00
C LEU A 123 -1.48 -12.21 -19.00
N GLY A 124 -0.30 -12.77 -18.79
CA GLY A 124 -0.08 -13.87 -17.83
C GLY A 124 -0.33 -13.46 -16.38
N ALA A 125 0.26 -12.33 -15.94
CA ALA A 125 0.04 -11.82 -14.59
C ALA A 125 -1.43 -11.42 -14.36
N GLY A 126 -2.06 -10.78 -15.36
CA GLY A 126 -3.46 -10.37 -15.33
C GLY A 126 -4.42 -11.54 -15.17
N ILE A 127 -4.25 -12.62 -15.95
CA ILE A 127 -5.08 -13.82 -15.80
C ILE A 127 -4.89 -14.44 -14.42
N GLY A 128 -3.64 -14.55 -13.94
CA GLY A 128 -3.35 -15.08 -12.61
C GLY A 128 -4.02 -14.29 -11.49
N MET A 129 -3.88 -12.96 -11.50
CA MET A 129 -4.54 -12.08 -10.53
C MET A 129 -6.06 -12.12 -10.66
N PHE A 130 -6.60 -12.16 -11.87
CA PHE A 130 -8.05 -12.23 -12.09
C PHE A 130 -8.67 -13.45 -11.41
N ILE A 131 -8.04 -14.62 -11.55
CA ILE A 131 -8.51 -15.86 -10.90
C ILE A 131 -8.49 -15.73 -9.37
N ILE A 132 -7.42 -15.17 -8.80
CA ILE A 132 -7.31 -14.95 -7.35
C ILE A 132 -8.38 -13.97 -6.87
N CYS A 133 -8.60 -12.88 -7.60
CA CYS A 133 -9.63 -11.88 -7.29
C CYS A 133 -11.06 -12.46 -7.35
N ILE A 134 -11.34 -13.41 -8.26
CA ILE A 134 -12.63 -14.11 -8.28
C ILE A 134 -12.83 -14.88 -6.96
N ALA A 135 -11.82 -15.65 -6.53
CA ALA A 135 -11.91 -16.43 -5.29
C ALA A 135 -12.12 -15.52 -4.06
N ALA A 136 -11.38 -14.41 -3.97
CA ALA A 136 -11.52 -13.42 -2.92
C ALA A 136 -12.89 -12.71 -2.94
N SER A 137 -13.41 -12.39 -4.12
CA SER A 137 -14.75 -11.79 -4.26
C SER A 137 -15.86 -12.76 -3.84
N LEU A 138 -15.79 -14.02 -4.28
CA LEU A 138 -16.76 -15.05 -3.92
C LEU A 138 -16.76 -15.36 -2.41
N SER A 139 -15.61 -15.25 -1.74
CA SER A 139 -15.52 -15.48 -0.29
C SER A 139 -16.23 -14.42 0.55
N MET A 140 -16.50 -13.24 -0.02
CA MET A 140 -17.33 -12.20 0.61
C MET A 140 -18.85 -12.47 0.45
N GLY A 141 -19.23 -13.54 -0.25
CA GLY A 141 -20.62 -13.91 -0.49
C GLY A 141 -20.85 -15.42 -0.38
N VAL A 142 -21.02 -16.09 -1.52
CA VAL A 142 -21.41 -17.51 -1.60
C VAL A 142 -20.37 -18.48 -1.00
N TRP A 143 -19.09 -18.10 -0.96
CA TRP A 143 -18.02 -18.90 -0.36
C TRP A 143 -17.64 -18.45 1.04
N SER A 144 -18.44 -17.60 1.69
CA SER A 144 -18.18 -17.11 3.06
C SER A 144 -18.04 -18.23 4.10
N GLY A 145 -18.71 -19.37 3.88
CA GLY A 145 -18.56 -20.56 4.74
C GLY A 145 -17.25 -21.34 4.56
N PHE A 146 -16.49 -21.07 3.49
CA PHE A 146 -15.17 -21.68 3.27
C PHE A 146 -14.10 -20.87 3.99
N THR A 147 -13.80 -21.27 5.22
CA THR A 147 -12.82 -20.59 6.07
C THR A 147 -11.58 -21.44 6.29
N ILE A 148 -10.41 -20.80 6.28
CA ILE A 148 -9.12 -21.38 6.64
C ILE A 148 -8.60 -20.62 7.86
N GLY A 149 -8.41 -21.32 8.98
CA GLY A 149 -7.97 -20.66 10.23
C GLY A 149 -8.97 -19.62 10.77
N GLY A 150 -10.26 -19.79 10.48
CA GLY A 150 -11.32 -18.85 10.89
C GLY A 150 -11.47 -17.62 9.99
N MET A 151 -10.64 -17.47 8.96
CA MET A 151 -10.70 -16.38 7.98
C MET A 151 -11.25 -16.89 6.65
N ASN A 152 -12.09 -16.09 5.98
CA ASN A 152 -12.45 -16.37 4.58
C ASN A 152 -11.24 -16.09 3.66
N ILE A 153 -11.35 -16.40 2.36
CA ILE A 153 -10.20 -16.25 1.43
C ILE A 153 -9.72 -14.80 1.34
N PHE A 154 -10.63 -13.82 1.26
CA PHE A 154 -10.28 -12.40 1.22
C PHE A 154 -9.51 -11.98 2.47
N ASP A 155 -10.04 -12.31 3.66
CA ASP A 155 -9.42 -11.96 4.94
C ASP A 155 -8.07 -12.65 5.11
N LEU A 156 -7.94 -13.91 4.67
CA LEU A 156 -6.68 -14.64 4.72
C LEU A 156 -5.60 -14.00 3.85
N LEU A 157 -5.95 -13.62 2.61
CA LEU A 157 -5.02 -12.96 1.70
C LEU A 157 -4.60 -11.59 2.24
N ASP A 158 -5.56 -10.81 2.74
CA ASP A 158 -5.29 -9.51 3.36
C ASP A 158 -4.38 -9.66 4.59
N TRP A 159 -4.72 -10.56 5.51
CA TRP A 159 -3.95 -10.80 6.71
C TRP A 159 -2.53 -11.27 6.39
N PHE A 160 -2.39 -12.22 5.46
CA PHE A 160 -1.08 -12.75 5.08
C PHE A 160 -0.21 -11.68 4.41
N ALA A 161 -0.79 -10.88 3.52
CA ALA A 161 -0.07 -9.78 2.90
C ALA A 161 0.35 -8.73 3.94
N ASN A 162 -0.61 -8.18 4.69
CA ASN A 162 -0.39 -7.04 5.58
C ASN A 162 0.39 -7.37 6.85
N ASN A 163 0.21 -8.55 7.43
CA ASN A 163 0.85 -8.94 8.69
C ASN A 163 2.12 -9.77 8.50
N VAL A 164 2.34 -10.36 7.32
CA VAL A 164 3.53 -11.20 7.07
C VAL A 164 4.38 -10.65 5.93
N LEU A 165 3.87 -10.60 4.70
CA LEU A 165 4.69 -10.30 3.53
C LEU A 165 5.24 -8.86 3.55
N LEU A 166 4.42 -7.86 3.81
CA LEU A 166 4.86 -6.46 3.80
C LEU A 166 5.85 -6.13 4.93
N PRO A 167 5.58 -6.51 6.20
CA PRO A 167 6.54 -6.30 7.29
C PRO A 167 7.86 -7.03 7.02
N LEU A 168 7.81 -8.29 6.58
CA LEU A 168 8.98 -9.09 6.28
C LEU A 168 9.82 -8.47 5.15
N GLY A 169 9.16 -8.03 4.07
CA GLY A 169 9.81 -7.28 3.00
C GLY A 169 10.46 -5.98 3.51
N GLY A 170 9.79 -5.25 4.39
CA GLY A 170 10.34 -4.07 5.07
C GLY A 170 11.60 -4.37 5.89
N ILE A 171 11.59 -5.44 6.68
CA ILE A 171 12.75 -5.88 7.47
C ILE A 171 13.91 -6.22 6.54
N PHE A 172 13.70 -7.02 5.49
CA PHE A 172 14.78 -7.39 4.59
C PHE A 172 15.37 -6.20 3.83
N ILE A 173 14.53 -5.28 3.35
CA ILE A 173 15.02 -4.07 2.66
C ILE A 173 15.83 -3.19 3.61
N THR A 174 15.34 -2.98 4.84
CA THR A 174 16.02 -2.10 5.81
C THR A 174 17.33 -2.69 6.30
N LEU A 175 17.38 -4.00 6.56
CA LEU A 175 18.62 -4.70 6.89
C LEU A 175 19.62 -4.69 5.73
N TYR A 176 19.15 -4.89 4.50
CA TYR A 176 20.02 -4.83 3.32
C TYR A 176 20.67 -3.46 3.17
N VAL A 177 19.88 -2.37 3.25
CA VAL A 177 20.39 -1.00 3.17
C VAL A 177 21.29 -0.65 4.37
N GLY A 178 20.89 -1.06 5.59
CA GLY A 178 21.61 -0.76 6.81
C GLY A 178 22.97 -1.45 6.91
N TRP A 179 23.04 -2.73 6.51
CA TRP A 179 24.18 -3.61 6.82
C TRP A 179 24.90 -4.19 5.60
N ILE A 180 24.18 -4.55 4.53
CA ILE A 180 24.72 -5.38 3.45
C ILE A 180 25.26 -4.52 2.29
N TRP A 181 24.50 -3.51 1.86
CA TRP A 181 24.85 -2.73 0.66
C TRP A 181 26.12 -1.89 0.85
N GLY A 182 26.35 -1.41 2.08
CA GLY A 182 27.49 -0.58 2.45
C GLY A 182 27.13 0.91 2.51
N LYS A 183 27.38 1.51 3.67
CA LYS A 183 26.96 2.88 4.02
C LYS A 183 27.40 3.93 2.99
N ASP A 184 28.62 3.84 2.48
CA ASP A 184 29.15 4.83 1.54
C ASP A 184 28.45 4.76 0.18
N LYS A 185 28.10 3.56 -0.30
CA LYS A 185 27.32 3.38 -1.53
C LYS A 185 25.93 3.95 -1.38
N VAL A 186 25.26 3.66 -0.26
CA VAL A 186 23.94 4.23 0.04
C VAL A 186 24.01 5.75 0.07
N LYS A 187 25.03 6.32 0.73
CA LYS A 187 25.21 7.77 0.81
C LYS A 187 25.37 8.40 -0.56
N LEU A 188 26.21 7.81 -1.42
CA LEU A 188 26.42 8.32 -2.77
C LEU A 188 25.13 8.27 -3.59
N GLU A 189 24.38 7.17 -3.51
CA GLU A 189 23.13 7.01 -4.26
C GLU A 189 22.07 8.03 -3.82
N VAL A 190 21.79 8.14 -2.51
CA VAL A 190 20.74 9.05 -2.00
C VAL A 190 21.09 10.54 -2.12
N THR A 191 22.35 10.86 -2.39
CA THR A 191 22.83 12.25 -2.55
C THR A 191 23.14 12.61 -4.01
N ASN A 192 22.82 11.75 -4.98
CA ASN A 192 23.19 11.92 -6.39
C ASN A 192 24.69 12.25 -6.55
N ASN A 193 25.55 11.42 -5.94
CA ASN A 193 27.00 11.63 -5.86
C ASN A 193 27.41 12.95 -5.18
N GLY A 194 26.65 13.39 -4.17
CA GLY A 194 26.95 14.59 -3.38
C GLY A 194 26.30 15.88 -3.86
N GLN A 195 25.49 15.85 -4.93
CA GLN A 195 24.75 17.01 -5.42
C GLN A 195 23.59 17.41 -4.48
N ILE A 196 22.97 16.44 -3.80
CA ILE A 196 21.86 16.65 -2.88
C ILE A 196 22.35 16.53 -1.45
N ARG A 197 22.04 17.54 -0.63
CA ARG A 197 22.39 17.53 0.79
C ARG A 197 21.36 16.71 1.59
N PHE A 198 21.79 15.59 2.17
CA PHE A 198 21.00 14.85 3.15
C PHE A 198 21.59 14.99 4.56
N ALA A 199 21.16 16.03 5.29
CA ALA A 199 21.74 16.37 6.60
C ALA A 199 21.51 15.30 7.69
N LEU A 200 20.40 14.54 7.60
CA LEU A 200 20.01 13.52 8.57
C LEU A 200 20.47 12.10 8.18
N PHE A 201 21.36 11.96 7.20
CA PHE A 201 21.78 10.65 6.68
C PHE A 201 22.27 9.68 7.78
N GLU A 202 23.12 10.18 8.68
CA GLU A 202 23.70 9.37 9.77
C GLU A 202 22.64 8.86 10.75
N PHE A 203 21.65 9.70 11.05
CA PHE A 203 20.54 9.31 11.89
C PHE A 203 19.63 8.32 11.17
N TRP A 204 19.30 8.58 9.91
CA TRP A 204 18.47 7.70 9.09
C TRP A 204 19.09 6.30 8.92
N ILE A 205 20.40 6.20 8.64
CA ILE A 205 21.05 4.88 8.50
C ILE A 205 21.09 4.13 9.83
N PHE A 206 21.24 4.83 10.96
CA PHE A 206 21.12 4.23 12.29
C PHE A 206 19.72 3.65 12.52
N LEU A 207 18.67 4.39 12.14
CA LEU A 207 17.29 3.90 12.20
C LEU A 207 17.10 2.65 11.33
N CYS A 208 17.60 2.64 10.10
CA CYS A 208 17.53 1.48 9.21
C CYS A 208 18.27 0.25 9.75
N ARG A 209 19.37 0.44 10.49
CA ARG A 209 20.17 -0.67 11.05
C ARG A 209 19.49 -1.35 12.23
N PHE A 210 18.82 -0.58 13.09
CA PHE A 210 18.39 -1.07 14.39
C PHE A 210 16.91 -0.81 14.66
N VAL A 211 16.51 0.46 14.65
CA VAL A 211 15.19 0.88 15.17
C VAL A 211 14.06 0.40 14.28
N ILE A 212 14.16 0.64 12.97
CA ILE A 212 13.13 0.28 11.99
C ILE A 212 12.92 -1.24 11.92
N PRO A 213 13.95 -2.08 11.71
CA PRO A 213 13.72 -3.53 11.65
C PRO A 213 13.18 -4.09 12.97
N ALA A 214 13.62 -3.57 14.13
CA ALA A 214 13.07 -3.99 15.42
C ALA A 214 11.60 -3.59 15.59
N ALA A 215 11.24 -2.34 15.25
CA ALA A 215 9.86 -1.86 15.33
C ALA A 215 8.93 -2.65 14.39
N ILE A 216 9.37 -2.92 13.15
CA ILE A 216 8.60 -3.73 12.20
C ILE A 216 8.46 -5.16 12.72
N ALA A 217 9.52 -5.75 13.28
CA ALA A 217 9.46 -7.09 13.86
C ALA A 217 8.45 -7.16 15.01
N LEU A 218 8.42 -6.17 15.91
CA LEU A 218 7.42 -6.11 16.98
C LEU A 218 5.99 -6.04 16.45
N VAL A 219 5.74 -5.18 15.46
CA VAL A 219 4.42 -5.06 14.82
C VAL A 219 4.03 -6.38 14.13
N MET A 220 4.98 -7.02 13.45
CA MET A 220 4.76 -8.32 12.79
C MET A 220 4.43 -9.42 13.81
N LEU A 221 5.17 -9.50 14.92
CA LEU A 221 4.91 -10.47 15.98
C LEU A 221 3.52 -10.27 16.61
N SER A 222 3.11 -9.01 16.83
CA SER A 222 1.77 -8.69 17.32
C SER A 222 0.68 -9.03 16.29
N GLY A 223 0.89 -8.69 15.01
CA GLY A 223 -0.06 -9.00 13.93
C GLY A 223 -0.24 -10.50 13.68
N ILE A 224 0.76 -11.31 14.01
CA ILE A 224 0.71 -12.79 13.95
C ILE A 224 0.15 -13.40 15.25
N GLY A 225 -0.02 -12.61 16.31
CA GLY A 225 -0.57 -13.06 17.59
C GLY A 225 0.42 -13.81 18.49
N ILE A 226 1.74 -13.58 18.31
CA ILE A 226 2.78 -14.16 19.17
C ILE A 226 2.94 -13.36 20.47
N ILE A 227 2.68 -12.05 20.42
CA ILE A 227 2.72 -11.11 21.56
C ILE A 227 1.49 -10.22 21.59
#